data_AF-A0A085LQG3-F1
#
_entry.id   AF-A0A085LQG3-F1
#
_cell.length_a   1.000
_cell.length_b   1.000
_cell.length_c   1.000
_cell.angle_alpha   90.00
_cell.angle_beta   90.00
_cell.angle_gamma   90.00
#
_symmetry.space_group_name_H-M   'P 1'
#
loop_
_entity.id
_entity.type
_entity.pdbx_description
1 polymer ?
#
loop_
_entity_poly.entity_id
_entity_poly.type
_entity_poly.pdbx_seq_one_letter_code
_entity_poly.pdbx_strand_id
1 'polypeptide(L)'
;MGSPLSPVLAEVFMEHLEEKAFTSISTSDAPIFFKRYVDDIFAITTVGKEETFLEHLNSLYPTKIKLTMEKEVDNKLPFLDVLVIKQGNNLKTTVYRKPTHSDRYLHFTSHHPMAVKRGIVKGMVDRAHAICDPTFLQSELKHITHTLTANGFQDSFFSQQDGAPMGSPLSPVLAEVFMEHLEEKAFTSISTSDAPIFFKRYVNDIFAISTVGKKKPS
;
A
#
# COMPACT_ATOMS: atom_id res chain seq x y z
N MET A 1 16.83 -2.92 2.18
CA MET A 1 15.58 -2.97 2.97
C MET A 1 15.71 -4.15 3.91
N GLY A 2 15.99 -3.93 5.20
CA GLY A 2 16.56 -5.02 6.00
C GLY A 2 16.64 -4.80 7.50
N SER A 3 15.72 -4.02 8.09
CA SER A 3 15.46 -4.05 9.52
C SER A 3 13.97 -3.79 9.75
N PRO A 4 13.26 -4.62 10.56
CA PRO A 4 11.83 -4.49 10.80
C PRO A 4 11.43 -3.16 11.47
N LEU A 5 12.39 -2.47 12.10
CA LEU A 5 12.16 -1.17 12.75
C LEU A 5 12.24 0.02 11.79
N SER A 6 12.80 -0.16 10.60
CA SER A 6 13.06 0.97 9.69
C SER A 6 11.79 1.72 9.25
N PRO A 7 10.68 1.04 8.88
CA PRO A 7 9.44 1.72 8.51
C PRO A 7 8.85 2.52 9.67
N VAL A 8 8.89 1.98 10.87
CA VAL A 8 8.36 2.64 12.07
C VAL A 8 9.17 3.91 12.38
N LEU A 9 10.50 3.84 12.31
CA LEU A 9 11.35 5.01 12.52
C LEU A 9 11.18 6.07 11.44
N ALA A 10 10.98 5.66 10.19
CA ALA A 10 10.68 6.59 9.10
C ALA A 10 9.34 7.30 9.33
N GLU A 11 8.32 6.57 9.77
CA GLU A 11 6.99 7.13 10.09
C GLU A 11 7.07 8.17 11.22
N VAL A 12 7.75 7.82 12.33
CA VAL A 12 7.95 8.75 13.46
C VAL A 12 8.70 10.01 13.05
N PHE A 13 9.73 9.88 12.19
CA PHE A 13 10.44 11.04 11.69
C PHE A 13 9.57 11.93 10.80
N MET A 14 8.77 11.32 9.91
CA MET A 14 7.88 12.06 9.02
C MET A 14 6.77 12.78 9.80
N GLU A 15 6.19 12.15 10.82
CA GLU A 15 5.22 12.78 11.71
C GLU A 15 5.82 13.99 12.46
N HIS A 16 7.03 13.84 12.99
CA HIS A 16 7.75 14.95 13.63
C HIS A 16 8.10 16.08 12.66
N LEU A 17 8.44 15.75 11.41
CA LEU A 17 8.68 16.73 10.36
C LEU A 17 7.40 17.51 10.02
N GLU A 18 6.27 16.81 9.91
CA GLU A 18 4.95 17.40 9.66
C GLU A 18 4.54 18.34 10.80
N GLU A 19 4.65 17.89 12.05
CA GLU A 19 4.33 18.72 13.22
C GLU A 19 5.14 20.02 13.21
N LYS A 20 6.45 19.93 12.95
CA LYS A 20 7.30 21.12 12.81
C LYS A 20 6.92 21.99 11.63
N ALA A 21 6.58 21.40 10.48
CA ALA A 21 6.17 22.13 9.30
C ALA A 21 4.91 22.97 9.58
N PHE A 22 3.88 22.34 10.16
CA PHE A 22 2.60 23.00 10.42
C PHE A 22 2.61 23.97 11.60
N THR A 23 3.52 23.80 12.56
CA THR A 23 3.69 24.76 13.67
C THR A 23 4.46 26.02 13.26
N SER A 24 5.32 25.93 12.26
CA SER A 24 6.19 27.03 11.82
C SER A 24 5.73 27.75 10.55
N ILE A 25 4.77 27.18 9.82
CA ILE A 25 4.24 27.79 8.59
C ILE A 25 3.28 28.94 8.88
N SER A 26 3.29 29.96 8.03
CA SER A 26 2.28 31.02 8.05
C SER A 26 0.92 30.49 7.59
N THR A 27 -0.17 30.91 8.22
CA THR A 27 -1.54 30.48 7.87
C THR A 27 -1.93 30.77 6.41
N SER A 28 -1.32 31.78 5.77
CA SER A 28 -1.52 32.09 4.35
C SER A 28 -0.88 31.10 3.38
N ASP A 29 0.15 30.38 3.84
CA ASP A 29 0.99 29.51 3.01
C ASP A 29 0.72 28.03 3.30
N ALA A 30 -0.11 27.75 4.32
CA ALA A 30 -0.54 26.42 4.67
C ALA A 30 -1.43 25.80 3.57
N PRO A 31 -1.24 24.51 3.26
CA PRO A 31 -2.12 23.81 2.32
C PRO A 31 -3.54 23.72 2.87
N ILE A 32 -4.53 23.82 1.97
CA ILE A 32 -5.95 23.60 2.24
C ILE A 32 -6.21 22.13 2.59
N PHE A 33 -5.47 21.23 1.94
CA PHE A 33 -5.52 19.80 2.20
C PHE A 33 -4.12 19.22 2.19
N PHE A 34 -3.83 18.32 3.12
CA PHE A 34 -2.56 17.61 3.19
C PHE A 34 -2.79 16.19 3.69
N LYS A 35 -2.29 15.20 2.95
CA LYS A 35 -2.25 13.80 3.35
C LYS A 35 -0.94 13.18 2.88
N ARG A 36 -0.39 12.30 3.72
CA ARG A 36 0.78 11.50 3.41
C ARG A 36 0.42 10.02 3.37
N TYR A 37 1.06 9.30 2.46
CA TYR A 37 1.10 7.85 2.40
C TYR A 37 2.55 7.41 2.43
N VAL A 38 3.05 6.99 3.59
CA VAL A 38 4.46 6.63 3.83
C VAL A 38 5.40 7.77 3.41
N ASP A 39 5.97 7.73 2.21
CA ASP A 39 6.88 8.75 1.65
C ASP A 39 6.22 9.70 0.65
N ASP A 40 5.03 9.36 0.13
CA ASP A 40 4.32 10.16 -0.86
C ASP A 40 3.35 11.15 -0.19
N ILE A 41 3.42 12.43 -0.58
CA ILE A 41 2.58 13.51 -0.05
C ILE A 41 1.64 14.03 -1.13
N PHE A 42 0.36 14.13 -0.81
CA PHE A 42 -0.64 14.82 -1.61
C PHE A 42 -1.10 16.08 -0.88
N ALA A 43 -0.96 17.24 -1.53
CA ALA A 43 -1.37 18.52 -0.97
C ALA A 43 -2.16 19.35 -1.98
N ILE A 44 -3.15 20.10 -1.48
CA ILE A 44 -3.88 21.12 -2.24
C ILE A 44 -3.53 22.47 -1.61
N THR A 45 -2.87 23.33 -2.38
CA THR A 45 -2.48 24.67 -1.95
C THR A 45 -3.25 25.73 -2.73
N THR A 46 -3.16 26.97 -2.26
CA THR A 46 -3.51 28.12 -3.08
C THR A 46 -2.52 28.27 -4.24
N VAL A 47 -3.00 28.76 -5.38
CA VAL A 47 -2.19 28.92 -6.59
C VAL A 47 -1.04 29.90 -6.33
N GLY A 48 0.19 29.49 -6.64
CA GLY A 48 1.42 30.27 -6.44
C GLY A 48 2.03 30.15 -5.04
N LYS A 49 1.48 29.30 -4.16
CA LYS A 49 2.05 29.01 -2.83
C LYS A 49 2.74 27.66 -2.76
N GLU A 50 2.61 26.84 -3.80
CA GLU A 50 3.19 25.51 -3.84
C GLU A 50 4.73 25.51 -3.74
N GLU A 51 5.43 26.46 -4.39
CA GLU A 51 6.89 26.58 -4.23
C GLU A 51 7.27 27.01 -2.83
N THR A 52 6.60 28.04 -2.27
CA THR A 52 6.88 28.52 -0.92
C THR A 52 6.66 27.42 0.13
N PHE A 53 5.65 26.58 -0.07
CA PHE A 53 5.39 25.43 0.80
C PHE A 53 6.50 24.38 0.69
N LEU A 54 6.93 24.05 -0.53
CA LEU A 54 8.02 23.09 -0.75
C LEU A 54 9.35 23.60 -0.17
N GLU A 55 9.65 24.89 -0.35
CA GLU A 55 10.84 25.53 0.21
C GLU A 55 10.83 25.50 1.74
N HIS A 56 9.67 25.79 2.34
CA HIS A 56 9.48 25.69 3.79
C HIS A 56 9.79 24.28 4.30
N LEU A 57 9.19 23.25 3.70
CA LEU A 57 9.44 21.86 4.11
C LEU A 57 10.91 21.46 3.98
N ASN A 58 11.56 21.86 2.88
CA ASN A 58 12.97 21.58 2.64
C ASN A 58 13.92 22.38 3.56
N SER A 59 13.46 23.51 4.11
CA SER A 59 14.26 24.32 5.04
C SER A 59 14.39 23.72 6.44
N LEU A 60 13.45 22.87 6.87
CA LEU A 60 13.44 22.28 8.21
C LEU A 60 14.64 21.37 8.46
N TYR A 61 15.03 20.61 7.43
CA TYR A 61 16.10 19.62 7.51
C TYR A 61 16.93 19.54 6.22
N PRO A 62 17.64 20.62 5.82
CA PRO A 62 18.21 20.78 4.47
C PRO A 62 19.25 19.73 4.07
N THR A 63 19.89 19.10 5.06
CA THR A 63 20.96 18.11 4.87
C THR A 63 20.51 16.67 5.10
N LYS A 64 19.24 16.44 5.45
CA LYS A 64 18.72 15.11 5.82
C LYS A 64 17.68 14.58 4.84
N ILE A 65 16.74 15.44 4.43
CA ILE A 65 15.66 15.07 3.52
C ILE A 65 15.49 16.18 2.49
N LYS A 66 15.18 15.79 1.26
CA LYS A 66 14.87 16.70 0.16
C LYS A 66 13.61 16.21 -0.52
N LEU A 67 12.53 16.96 -0.34
CA LEU A 67 11.26 16.73 -1.00
C LEU A 67 11.29 17.32 -2.41
N THR A 68 10.63 16.63 -3.31
CA THR A 68 10.34 17.07 -4.67
C THR A 68 8.83 17.18 -4.83
N MET A 69 8.38 18.00 -5.78
CA MET A 69 6.96 18.21 -6.04
C MET A 69 6.67 18.03 -7.51
N GLU A 70 5.62 17.29 -7.81
CA GLU A 70 4.97 17.27 -9.12
C GLU A 70 3.77 18.22 -9.08
N LYS A 71 3.64 19.07 -10.11
CA LYS A 71 2.52 20.01 -10.23
C LYS A 71 1.43 19.44 -11.11
N GLU A 72 0.20 19.88 -10.87
CA GLU A 72 -0.95 19.59 -11.74
C GLU A 72 -0.69 20.10 -13.16
N VAL A 73 -0.92 19.25 -14.16
CA VAL A 73 -0.82 19.59 -15.59
C VAL A 73 -2.14 19.22 -16.25
N ASP A 74 -2.74 20.13 -17.02
CA ASP A 74 -4.03 19.92 -17.70
C ASP A 74 -5.16 19.44 -16.78
N ASN A 75 -5.23 20.00 -15.57
CA ASN A 75 -6.16 19.61 -14.51
C ASN A 75 -6.00 18.16 -14.02
N LYS A 76 -4.79 17.58 -14.16
CA LYS A 76 -4.49 16.21 -13.79
C LYS A 76 -3.22 16.14 -12.95
N LEU A 77 -3.25 15.29 -11.92
CA LEU A 77 -2.09 14.99 -11.10
C LEU A 77 -2.07 13.48 -10.78
N PRO A 78 -1.01 12.76 -11.15
CA PRO A 78 -0.82 11.39 -10.68
C PRO A 78 -0.44 11.38 -9.20
N PHE A 79 -1.03 10.44 -8.45
CA PHE A 79 -0.68 10.15 -7.07
C PHE A 79 -0.82 8.64 -6.83
N LEU A 80 0.29 7.95 -6.58
CA LEU A 80 0.35 6.48 -6.53
C LEU A 80 -0.26 5.83 -7.80
N ASP A 81 -1.27 4.99 -7.61
CA ASP A 81 -2.05 4.30 -8.64
C ASP A 81 -3.28 5.11 -9.11
N VAL A 82 -3.43 6.35 -8.64
CA VAL A 82 -4.59 7.20 -8.89
C VAL A 82 -4.20 8.39 -9.77
N LEU A 83 -4.97 8.64 -10.82
CA LEU A 83 -4.92 9.88 -11.58
C LEU A 83 -6.04 10.77 -11.05
N VAL A 84 -5.67 11.82 -10.33
CA VAL A 84 -6.60 12.82 -9.83
C VAL A 84 -6.89 13.81 -10.96
N ILE A 85 -8.17 14.02 -11.26
CA ILE A 85 -8.65 14.90 -12.33
C ILE A 85 -9.55 15.96 -11.71
N LYS A 86 -9.16 17.23 -11.83
CA LYS A 86 -9.94 18.35 -11.35
C LYS A 86 -11.00 18.75 -12.38
N GLN A 87 -12.27 18.75 -11.96
CA GLN A 87 -13.42 19.22 -12.74
C GLN A 87 -14.14 20.32 -11.97
N GLY A 88 -13.70 21.57 -12.18
CA GLY A 88 -14.21 22.72 -11.44
C GLY A 88 -13.84 22.62 -9.97
N ASN A 89 -14.85 22.49 -9.10
CA ASN A 89 -14.67 22.34 -7.66
C ASN A 89 -14.71 20.88 -7.18
N ASN A 90 -14.87 19.92 -8.09
CA ASN A 90 -14.93 18.49 -7.78
C ASN A 90 -13.66 17.80 -8.28
N LEU A 91 -13.25 16.75 -7.56
CA LEU A 91 -12.19 15.84 -7.97
C LEU A 91 -12.83 14.55 -8.47
N LYS A 92 -12.34 14.07 -9.61
CA LYS A 92 -12.59 12.71 -10.10
C LYS A 92 -11.30 11.94 -10.12
N THR A 93 -11.42 10.63 -10.09
CA THR A 93 -10.28 9.73 -10.03
C THR A 93 -10.42 8.63 -11.07
N THR A 94 -9.29 8.20 -11.62
CA THR A 94 -9.19 7.00 -12.46
C THR A 94 -7.85 6.33 -12.19
N VAL A 95 -7.66 5.12 -12.70
CA VAL A 95 -6.41 4.38 -12.51
C VAL A 95 -5.29 5.06 -13.29
N TYR A 96 -4.21 5.43 -12.60
CA TYR A 96 -3.00 5.92 -13.24
C TYR A 96 -2.09 4.76 -13.66
N ARG A 97 -1.48 4.91 -14.84
CA ARG A 97 -0.43 4.02 -15.35
C ARG A 97 0.72 4.90 -15.79
N LYS A 98 1.93 4.62 -15.28
CA LYS A 98 3.13 5.33 -15.72
C LYS A 98 3.34 5.16 -17.23
N PRO A 99 3.96 6.11 -17.95
CA PRO A 99 4.21 5.98 -19.39
C PRO A 99 5.00 4.73 -19.80
N THR A 100 5.75 4.15 -18.86
CA THR A 100 6.52 2.91 -19.05
C THR A 100 5.71 1.63 -18.80
N HIS A 101 4.43 1.74 -18.42
CA HIS A 101 3.55 0.60 -18.20
C HIS A 101 3.32 -0.14 -19.52
N SER A 102 3.68 -1.42 -19.57
CA SER A 102 3.61 -2.22 -20.80
C SER A 102 2.36 -3.10 -20.92
N ASP A 103 1.46 -3.06 -19.93
CA ASP A 103 0.30 -3.95 -19.82
C ASP A 103 0.65 -5.44 -19.92
N ARG A 104 1.92 -5.79 -19.64
CA ARG A 104 2.39 -7.17 -19.56
C ARG A 104 2.21 -7.70 -18.16
N TYR A 105 1.33 -8.67 -18.05
CA TYR A 105 1.06 -9.41 -16.82
C TYR A 105 1.53 -10.85 -16.98
N LEU A 106 1.28 -11.66 -15.94
CA LEU A 106 1.56 -13.07 -15.99
C LEU A 106 0.74 -13.74 -17.09
N HIS A 107 1.41 -14.27 -18.11
CA HIS A 107 0.71 -14.97 -19.19
C HIS A 107 -0.06 -16.19 -18.66
N PHE A 108 -1.28 -16.41 -19.16
CA PHE A 108 -2.18 -17.44 -18.65
C PHE A 108 -1.61 -18.87 -18.76
N THR A 109 -0.81 -19.18 -19.78
CA THR A 109 -0.19 -20.51 -19.94
C THR A 109 1.02 -20.75 -19.05
N SER A 110 1.46 -19.74 -18.28
CA SER A 110 2.58 -19.91 -17.36
C SER A 110 2.28 -20.94 -16.26
N HIS A 111 3.32 -21.57 -15.74
CA HIS A 111 3.24 -22.65 -14.75
C HIS A 111 2.98 -22.17 -13.32
N HIS A 112 2.11 -21.17 -13.17
CA HIS A 112 1.71 -20.62 -11.88
C HIS A 112 0.36 -21.18 -11.43
N PRO A 113 0.14 -21.31 -10.11
CA PRO A 113 -1.15 -21.72 -9.57
C PRO A 113 -2.30 -20.84 -10.05
N MET A 114 -3.48 -21.44 -10.25
CA MET A 114 -4.70 -20.71 -10.65
C MET A 114 -5.10 -19.62 -9.65
N ALA A 115 -4.72 -19.75 -8.38
CA ALA A 115 -4.93 -18.71 -7.37
C ALA A 115 -4.22 -17.39 -7.73
N VAL A 116 -2.99 -17.45 -8.24
CA VAL A 116 -2.21 -16.27 -8.64
C VAL A 116 -2.87 -15.60 -9.85
N LYS A 117 -3.24 -16.40 -10.86
CA LYS A 117 -3.91 -15.91 -12.07
C LYS A 117 -5.24 -15.21 -11.75
N ARG A 118 -6.05 -15.82 -10.87
CA ARG A 118 -7.29 -15.19 -10.37
C ARG A 118 -7.01 -13.92 -9.55
N GLY A 119 -5.95 -13.92 -8.74
CA GLY A 119 -5.52 -12.76 -7.96
C GLY A 119 -5.19 -11.55 -8.82
N ILE A 120 -4.59 -11.74 -10.00
CA ILE A 120 -4.30 -10.64 -10.95
C ILE A 120 -5.59 -10.02 -11.46
N VAL A 121 -6.51 -10.84 -12.00
CA VAL A 121 -7.80 -10.36 -12.52
C VAL A 121 -8.55 -9.60 -11.44
N LYS A 122 -8.63 -10.22 -10.26
CA LYS A 122 -9.33 -9.65 -9.12
C LYS A 122 -8.70 -8.33 -8.66
N GLY A 123 -7.38 -8.29 -8.49
CA GLY A 123 -6.68 -7.07 -8.08
C GLY A 123 -6.89 -5.91 -9.06
N MET A 124 -6.91 -6.19 -10.38
CA MET A 124 -7.19 -5.16 -11.39
C MET A 124 -8.62 -4.62 -11.28
N VAL A 125 -9.62 -5.51 -11.13
CA VAL A 125 -11.05 -5.13 -11.04
C VAL A 125 -11.37 -4.44 -9.73
N ASP A 126 -10.94 -4.99 -8.59
CA ASP A 126 -11.15 -4.40 -7.27
C ASP A 126 -10.53 -3.00 -7.21
N ARG A 127 -9.31 -2.84 -7.77
CA ARG A 127 -8.65 -1.54 -7.87
C ARG A 127 -9.43 -0.55 -8.73
N ALA A 128 -9.98 -0.98 -9.86
CA ALA A 128 -10.83 -0.13 -10.70
C ALA A 128 -12.07 0.35 -9.95
N HIS A 129 -12.74 -0.53 -9.20
CA HIS A 129 -13.91 -0.15 -8.41
C HIS A 129 -13.58 0.75 -7.22
N ALA A 130 -12.41 0.56 -6.58
CA ALA A 130 -11.99 1.38 -5.45
C ALA A 130 -11.55 2.79 -5.87
N ILE A 131 -10.93 2.92 -7.05
CA ILE A 131 -10.30 4.17 -7.50
C ILE A 131 -11.19 4.96 -8.46
N CYS A 132 -11.87 4.33 -9.41
CA CYS A 132 -12.51 5.05 -10.49
C CYS A 132 -13.80 5.74 -10.06
N ASP A 133 -13.93 7.01 -10.43
CA ASP A 133 -15.24 7.66 -10.52
C ASP A 133 -16.14 6.87 -11.51
N PRO A 134 -17.48 6.79 -11.27
CA PRO A 134 -18.39 6.05 -12.13
C PRO A 134 -18.30 6.40 -13.62
N THR A 135 -17.91 7.64 -13.94
CA THR A 135 -17.74 8.09 -15.33
C THR A 135 -16.56 7.42 -16.06
N PHE A 136 -15.54 6.95 -15.34
CA PHE A 136 -14.33 6.32 -15.91
C PHE A 136 -14.27 4.81 -15.68
N LEU A 137 -15.13 4.26 -14.82
CA LEU A 137 -15.11 2.84 -14.47
C LEU A 137 -15.27 1.93 -15.68
N GLN A 138 -16.21 2.23 -16.59
CA GLN A 138 -16.47 1.38 -17.74
C GLN A 138 -15.31 1.36 -18.74
N SER A 139 -14.67 2.50 -18.98
CA SER A 139 -13.46 2.55 -19.82
C SER A 139 -12.30 1.77 -19.19
N GLU A 140 -12.16 1.83 -17.87
CA GLU A 140 -11.13 1.10 -17.14
C GLU A 140 -11.37 -0.42 -17.19
N LEU A 141 -12.61 -0.87 -16.98
CA LEU A 141 -12.96 -2.27 -17.11
C LEU A 141 -12.72 -2.79 -18.54
N LYS A 142 -13.03 -1.99 -19.56
CA LYS A 142 -12.74 -2.35 -20.96
C LYS A 142 -11.23 -2.48 -21.20
N HIS A 143 -10.42 -1.59 -20.64
CA HIS A 143 -8.96 -1.68 -20.70
C HIS A 143 -8.45 -2.96 -20.02
N ILE A 144 -8.96 -3.27 -18.83
CA ILE A 144 -8.62 -4.49 -18.08
C ILE A 144 -8.94 -5.73 -18.91
N THR A 145 -10.15 -5.82 -19.50
CA THR A 145 -10.53 -6.93 -20.36
C THR A 145 -9.56 -7.09 -21.53
N HIS A 146 -9.31 -6.01 -22.27
CA HIS A 146 -8.38 -6.04 -23.41
C HIS A 146 -6.98 -6.52 -23.00
N THR A 147 -6.50 -6.02 -21.85
CA THR A 147 -5.19 -6.36 -21.30
C THR A 147 -5.11 -7.83 -20.91
N LEU A 148 -6.11 -8.35 -20.21
CA LEU A 148 -6.16 -9.75 -19.79
C LEU A 148 -6.23 -10.69 -21.00
N THR A 149 -7.04 -10.35 -22.02
CA THR A 149 -7.11 -11.10 -23.28
C THR A 149 -5.76 -11.13 -23.98
N ALA A 150 -5.04 -10.00 -24.04
CA ALA A 150 -3.70 -9.93 -24.63
C ALA A 150 -2.66 -10.78 -23.85
N ASN A 151 -2.90 -11.02 -22.56
CA ASN A 151 -2.07 -11.89 -21.71
C ASN A 151 -2.57 -13.35 -21.67
N GLY A 152 -3.46 -13.75 -22.58
CA GLY A 152 -3.91 -15.13 -22.75
C GLY A 152 -5.01 -15.57 -21.79
N PHE A 153 -5.57 -14.67 -20.99
CA PHE A 153 -6.77 -14.96 -20.19
C PHE A 153 -7.97 -14.94 -21.14
N GLN A 154 -8.54 -16.12 -21.39
CA GLN A 154 -9.75 -16.25 -22.21
C GLN A 154 -10.98 -15.66 -21.49
N ASP A 155 -12.07 -15.41 -22.21
CA ASP A 155 -13.36 -14.82 -21.74
C ASP A 155 -14.07 -15.61 -20.61
N SER A 156 -13.41 -16.61 -20.02
CA SER A 156 -13.81 -17.21 -18.76
C SER A 156 -13.47 -16.27 -17.60
N PHE A 157 -14.32 -15.26 -17.39
CA PHE A 157 -14.27 -14.40 -16.21
C PHE A 157 -14.57 -15.23 -14.96
N PHE A 158 -13.62 -15.31 -14.04
CA PHE A 158 -13.79 -16.05 -12.79
C PHE A 158 -14.52 -15.19 -11.77
N SER A 159 -15.77 -15.55 -11.45
CA SER A 159 -16.45 -15.04 -10.26
C SER A 159 -15.79 -15.64 -9.02
N GLN A 160 -15.47 -14.79 -8.05
CA GLN A 160 -15.04 -15.29 -6.75
C GLN A 160 -16.25 -15.84 -6.00
N GLN A 161 -16.31 -17.15 -5.87
CA GLN A 161 -17.35 -17.83 -5.12
C GLN A 161 -17.05 -17.88 -3.61
N ASP A 162 -15.76 -17.81 -3.21
CA ASP A 162 -15.36 -17.88 -1.80
C ASP A 162 -13.95 -17.29 -1.52
N GLY A 163 -13.70 -16.93 -0.25
CA GLY A 163 -12.45 -16.37 0.28
C GLY A 163 -12.28 -14.85 0.12
N ALA A 164 -11.25 -14.28 0.76
CA ALA A 164 -10.91 -12.85 0.66
C ALA A 164 -9.61 -12.65 -0.17
N PRO A 165 -9.52 -11.59 -1.00
CA PRO A 165 -8.30 -11.29 -1.74
C PRO A 165 -7.15 -10.95 -0.79
N MET A 166 -5.91 -11.20 -1.22
CA MET A 166 -4.73 -10.57 -0.63
C MET A 166 -4.89 -9.05 -0.81
N GLY A 167 -5.20 -8.34 0.28
CA GLY A 167 -5.56 -6.91 0.27
C GLY A 167 -6.97 -6.58 0.77
N SER A 168 -7.81 -7.57 1.08
CA SER A 168 -9.05 -7.29 1.81
C SER A 168 -8.76 -6.85 3.25
N PRO A 169 -9.47 -5.84 3.77
CA PRO A 169 -9.33 -5.40 5.16
C PRO A 169 -9.71 -6.49 6.18
N LEU A 170 -10.41 -7.56 5.75
CA LEU A 170 -10.72 -8.73 6.58
C LEU A 170 -9.64 -9.81 6.53
N SER A 171 -8.75 -9.79 5.53
CA SER A 171 -7.69 -10.80 5.39
C SER A 171 -6.72 -10.81 6.57
N PRO A 172 -6.29 -9.66 7.14
CA PRO A 172 -5.49 -9.64 8.36
C PRO A 172 -6.22 -10.29 9.54
N VAL A 173 -7.50 -9.98 9.73
CA VAL A 173 -8.30 -10.52 10.84
C VAL A 173 -8.50 -12.03 10.72
N LEU A 174 -8.79 -12.53 9.51
CA LEU A 174 -8.96 -13.96 9.28
C LEU A 174 -7.65 -14.74 9.38
N ALA A 175 -6.54 -14.17 8.90
CA ALA A 175 -5.21 -14.73 9.11
C ALA A 175 -4.84 -14.75 10.60
N GLU A 176 -5.24 -13.73 11.35
CA GLU A 176 -5.02 -13.64 12.79
C GLU A 176 -5.79 -14.72 13.56
N VAL A 177 -7.07 -14.89 13.29
CA VAL A 177 -7.91 -15.95 13.91
C VAL A 177 -7.39 -17.35 13.59
N PHE A 178 -6.99 -17.61 12.35
CA PHE A 178 -6.47 -18.91 11.95
C PHE A 178 -5.12 -19.23 12.61
N MET A 179 -4.23 -18.23 12.70
CA MET A 179 -2.93 -18.38 13.34
C MET A 179 -3.06 -18.54 14.87
N GLU A 180 -4.02 -17.85 15.51
CA GLU A 180 -4.33 -18.04 16.93
C GLU A 180 -4.76 -19.50 17.22
N HIS A 181 -5.62 -20.08 16.38
CA HIS A 181 -6.01 -21.49 16.50
C HIS A 181 -4.85 -22.48 16.29
N LEU A 182 -3.93 -22.17 15.37
CA LEU A 182 -2.72 -22.97 15.16
C LEU A 182 -1.76 -22.88 16.34
N GLU A 183 -1.60 -21.68 16.91
CA GLU A 183 -0.79 -21.43 18.10
C GLU A 183 -1.37 -22.18 19.31
N GLU A 184 -2.68 -22.12 19.53
CA GLU A 184 -3.35 -22.86 20.61
C GLU A 184 -3.11 -24.37 20.49
N LYS A 185 -3.25 -24.93 19.29
CA LYS A 185 -2.92 -26.34 19.02
C LYS A 185 -1.44 -26.66 19.24
N ALA A 186 -0.55 -25.76 18.84
CA ALA A 186 0.88 -25.95 19.02
C ALA A 186 1.25 -25.95 20.52
N PHE A 187 0.78 -24.97 21.30
CA PHE A 187 1.11 -24.84 22.72
C PHE A 187 0.39 -25.85 23.62
N THR A 188 -0.76 -26.38 23.21
CA THR A 188 -1.42 -27.50 23.93
C THR A 188 -0.73 -28.85 23.68
N SER A 189 0.07 -28.97 22.62
CA SER A 189 0.77 -30.21 22.24
C SER A 189 2.22 -30.31 22.74
N ILE A 190 2.76 -29.24 23.34
CA ILE A 190 4.16 -29.15 23.79
C ILE A 190 4.23 -29.30 25.33
N SER A 191 5.21 -30.06 25.83
CA SER A 191 5.54 -30.13 27.26
C SER A 191 6.03 -28.78 27.77
N THR A 192 5.64 -28.38 28.99
CA THR A 192 5.97 -27.06 29.59
C THR A 192 7.48 -26.75 29.63
N SER A 193 8.33 -27.78 29.53
CA SER A 193 9.80 -27.67 29.43
C SER A 193 10.33 -27.17 28.09
N ASP A 194 9.57 -27.37 27.01
CA ASP A 194 9.99 -27.12 25.62
C ASP A 194 9.24 -25.94 24.99
N ALA A 195 8.26 -25.38 25.72
CA ALA A 195 7.56 -24.16 25.34
C ALA A 195 8.49 -22.93 25.46
N PRO A 196 8.39 -21.96 24.56
CA PRO A 196 9.15 -20.72 24.64
C PRO A 196 8.77 -19.94 25.91
N ILE A 197 9.78 -19.37 26.57
CA ILE A 197 9.64 -18.46 27.73
C ILE A 197 8.85 -17.20 27.34
N PHE A 198 9.03 -16.75 26.10
CA PHE A 198 8.34 -15.60 25.54
C PHE A 198 8.00 -15.87 24.08
N PHE A 199 6.76 -15.62 23.70
CA PHE A 199 6.28 -15.75 22.32
C PHE A 199 5.37 -14.57 22.00
N LYS A 200 5.69 -13.85 20.92
CA LYS A 200 4.82 -12.84 20.32
C LYS A 200 4.84 -12.97 18.82
N ARG A 201 3.67 -12.84 18.19
CA ARG A 201 3.52 -12.74 16.74
C ARG A 201 3.06 -11.33 16.36
N TYR A 202 3.57 -10.82 15.25
CA TYR A 202 3.06 -9.63 14.57
C TYR A 202 2.82 -9.98 13.10
N VAL A 203 1.56 -10.14 12.72
CA VAL A 203 1.12 -10.51 11.37
C VAL A 203 1.84 -11.79 10.86
N ASN A 204 2.95 -11.64 10.13
CA ASN A 204 3.74 -12.73 9.54
C ASN A 204 5.04 -13.03 10.31
N ASP A 205 5.41 -12.21 11.28
CA ASP A 205 6.67 -12.33 12.02
C ASP A 205 6.44 -12.95 13.39
N ILE A 206 7.26 -13.94 13.74
CA ILE A 206 7.26 -14.61 15.04
C ILE A 206 8.54 -14.26 15.80
N PHE A 207 8.39 -13.77 17.02
CA PHE A 207 9.48 -13.56 17.95
C PHE A 207 9.31 -14.50 19.14
N ALA A 208 10.25 -15.42 19.32
CA ALA A 208 10.23 -16.40 20.40
C ALA A 208 11.58 -16.45 21.13
N ILE A 209 11.54 -16.55 22.46
CA ILE A 209 12.69 -16.77 23.34
C ILE A 209 12.48 -18.11 24.02
N SER A 210 13.43 -19.04 23.87
CA SER A 210 13.43 -20.33 24.57
C SER A 210 14.65 -20.45 25.47
N THR A 211 14.58 -21.29 26.52
CA THR A 211 15.75 -21.58 27.36
C THR A 211 16.76 -22.37 26.54
N VAL A 212 18.03 -21.97 26.58
CA VAL A 212 19.11 -22.73 25.93
C VAL A 212 19.21 -24.08 26.66
N GLY A 213 18.82 -25.16 25.97
CA GLY A 213 19.04 -26.52 26.45
C GLY A 213 20.52 -26.71 26.78
N LYS A 214 20.81 -27.24 27.97
CA LYS A 214 22.17 -27.68 28.34
C LYS A 214 22.70 -28.57 27.22
N LYS A 215 23.84 -28.21 26.61
CA LYS A 215 24.58 -29.11 25.72
C LYS A 215 24.72 -30.46 26.42
N LYS A 216 24.26 -31.54 25.78
CA LYS A 216 24.65 -32.90 26.17
C LYS A 216 26.17 -32.94 26.19
N PRO A 217 26.84 -33.31 27.30
CA PRO A 217 28.25 -33.63 27.25
C PRO A 217 28.43 -34.85 26.33
N SER A 218 29.46 -34.77 25.50
CA SER A 218 29.94 -35.80 24.57
C SER A 218 30.10 -37.16 25.23
#